data_AF-A0A841GPL8-F1
#
_entry.id   AF-A0A841GPL8-F1
#
_cell.length_a   1.000
_cell.length_b   1.000
_cell.length_c   1.000
_cell.angle_alpha   90.00
_cell.angle_beta   90.00
_cell.angle_gamma   90.00
#
_symmetry.space_group_name_H-M   'P 1'
#
loop_
_entity.id
_entity.type
_entity.pdbx_description
1 polymer ?
#
loop_
_entity_poly.entity_id
_entity_poly.type
_entity_poly.pdbx_seq_one_letter_code
_entity_poly.pdbx_strand_id
1 'polypeptide(L)'
;MIYDPEYLSRLTTLKGKRKVIIDILKSIKHMNSNNYKILINNLENKNLKEKLKKTNINYFIIYTSNLLHGNGSIISRLKMFKEINIEPNEIGEILFWANPKKFPFPDTSENYNKKYFEQKNKLLKKYKVSDFLELYVIESLNKETFLNDVISEINSITFHNLDRINWLREIIYELDPISKQKVREKISIHPYLKRALFSKPISPVILDGNNIAFWSIPPSTKNIYNLLESLSKTKKFYFPFYIVFDKNAKYIFKNDSIFNLPNVYFHSPADELIISLAKAKKGKIISKDKFRDWDKNIKKLILEI
;
A
#
# COMPACT_ATOMS: atom_id res chain seq x y z
N MET A 1 -20.87 -0.55 11.67
CA MET A 1 -22.34 -0.77 11.76
C MET A 1 -23.03 0.54 11.34
N ILE A 2 -24.25 0.57 10.77
CA ILE A 2 -24.91 1.80 10.23
C ILE A 2 -25.22 2.89 11.30
N TYR A 3 -24.92 2.59 12.57
CA TYR A 3 -25.04 3.50 13.71
C TYR A 3 -23.73 3.69 14.49
N ASP A 4 -22.62 3.24 13.90
CA ASP A 4 -21.28 3.49 14.44
C ASP A 4 -21.00 5.01 14.39
N PRO A 5 -20.43 5.61 15.46
CA PRO A 5 -19.98 7.00 15.45
C PRO A 5 -19.19 7.40 14.21
N GLU A 6 -18.34 6.51 13.69
CA GLU A 6 -17.54 6.77 12.49
C GLU A 6 -18.42 6.88 11.23
N TYR A 7 -19.41 5.98 11.11
CA TYR A 7 -20.42 6.03 10.05
C TYR A 7 -21.24 7.31 10.10
N LEU A 8 -21.76 7.68 11.26
CA LEU A 8 -22.59 8.88 11.43
C LEU A 8 -21.79 10.16 11.14
N SER A 9 -20.54 10.22 11.60
CA SER A 9 -19.63 11.34 11.32
C SER A 9 -19.33 11.47 9.82
N ARG A 10 -19.00 10.36 9.16
CA ARG A 10 -18.71 10.34 7.72
C ARG A 10 -19.96 10.70 6.90
N LEU A 11 -21.13 10.15 7.24
CA LEU A 11 -22.39 10.48 6.59
C LEU A 11 -22.73 11.97 6.74
N THR A 12 -22.56 12.54 7.93
CA THR A 12 -22.79 13.96 8.19
C THR A 12 -21.88 14.84 7.35
N THR A 13 -20.59 14.49 7.29
CA THR A 13 -19.60 15.19 6.45
C THR A 13 -19.99 15.16 4.97
N LEU A 14 -20.37 13.98 4.45
CA LEU A 14 -20.75 13.82 3.05
C LEU A 14 -22.08 14.52 2.71
N LYS A 15 -23.04 14.56 3.64
CA LYS A 15 -24.25 15.38 3.51
C LYS A 15 -23.93 16.87 3.43
N GLY A 16 -22.99 17.35 4.25
CA GLY A 16 -22.48 18.73 4.19
C GLY A 16 -21.87 19.06 2.83
N LYS A 17 -20.94 18.22 2.34
CA LYS A 17 -20.35 18.36 1.00
C LYS A 17 -21.41 18.38 -0.10
N ARG A 18 -22.35 17.43 -0.06
CA ARG A 18 -23.44 17.34 -1.03
C ARG A 18 -24.26 18.62 -1.09
N LYS A 19 -24.59 19.23 0.05
CA LYS A 19 -25.33 20.50 0.12
C LYS A 19 -24.61 21.60 -0.67
N VAL A 20 -23.31 21.79 -0.40
CA VAL A 20 -22.47 22.76 -1.10
C VAL A 20 -22.43 22.50 -2.60
N ILE A 21 -22.20 21.25 -3.01
CA ILE A 21 -22.15 20.86 -4.42
C ILE A 21 -23.48 21.16 -5.11
N ILE A 22 -24.61 20.77 -4.50
CA ILE A 22 -25.94 21.01 -5.07
C ILE A 22 -26.24 22.49 -5.22
N ASP A 23 -25.89 23.32 -4.23
CA ASP A 23 -26.14 24.75 -4.30
C ASP A 23 -25.36 25.42 -5.45
N ILE A 24 -24.14 24.94 -5.72
CA ILE A 24 -23.36 25.35 -6.88
C ILE A 24 -23.99 24.82 -8.19
N LEU A 25 -24.39 23.55 -8.25
CA LEU A 25 -24.97 22.97 -9.46
C LEU A 25 -26.32 23.58 -9.84
N LYS A 26 -27.15 24.03 -8.87
CA LYS A 26 -28.39 24.77 -9.15
C LYS A 26 -28.15 26.05 -9.95
N SER A 27 -26.98 26.67 -9.75
CA SER A 27 -26.57 27.92 -10.41
C SER A 27 -25.52 27.67 -11.50
N ILE A 28 -25.45 26.46 -12.06
CA ILE A 28 -24.39 26.05 -13.03
C ILE A 28 -24.23 27.04 -14.20
N LYS A 29 -25.34 27.60 -14.72
CA LYS A 29 -25.32 28.57 -15.83
C LYS A 29 -24.66 29.90 -15.48
N HIS A 30 -24.57 30.24 -14.19
CA HIS A 30 -23.98 31.48 -13.67
C HIS A 30 -22.75 31.20 -12.80
N MET A 31 -22.13 30.03 -12.98
CA MET A 31 -20.97 29.63 -12.19
C MET A 31 -19.78 30.54 -12.48
N ASN A 32 -19.23 31.14 -11.42
CA ASN A 32 -17.99 31.91 -11.49
C ASN A 32 -16.78 31.05 -11.08
N SER A 33 -15.58 31.62 -11.23
CA SER A 33 -14.31 30.94 -10.90
C SER A 33 -14.20 30.50 -9.44
N ASN A 34 -14.82 31.23 -8.51
CA ASN A 34 -14.82 30.87 -7.09
C ASN A 34 -15.69 29.64 -6.84
N ASN A 35 -16.93 29.64 -7.34
CA ASN A 35 -17.85 28.50 -7.24
C ASN A 35 -17.25 27.25 -7.88
N TYR A 36 -16.57 27.41 -9.01
CA TYR A 36 -15.88 26.31 -9.69
C TYR A 36 -14.75 25.71 -8.83
N LYS A 37 -13.93 26.55 -8.19
CA LYS A 37 -12.89 26.09 -7.24
C LYS A 37 -13.49 25.38 -6.03
N ILE A 38 -14.56 25.93 -5.45
CA ILE A 38 -15.25 25.33 -4.31
C ILE A 38 -15.83 23.96 -4.70
N LEU A 39 -16.43 23.84 -5.88
CA LEU A 39 -16.92 22.57 -6.41
C LEU A 39 -15.79 21.54 -6.49
N ILE A 40 -14.69 21.87 -7.18
CA ILE A 40 -13.51 20.99 -7.33
C ILE A 40 -13.00 20.51 -5.96
N ASN A 41 -12.91 21.41 -4.98
CA ASN A 41 -12.43 21.06 -3.64
C ASN A 41 -13.33 20.06 -2.92
N ASN A 42 -14.64 20.12 -3.16
CA ASN A 42 -15.64 19.26 -2.52
C ASN A 42 -15.82 17.88 -3.17
N LEU A 43 -15.33 17.66 -4.40
CA LEU A 43 -15.31 16.34 -5.02
C LEU A 43 -14.42 15.35 -4.24
N GLU A 44 -14.52 14.05 -4.50
CA GLU A 44 -13.75 12.97 -3.88
C GLU A 44 -12.74 12.38 -4.89
N ASN A 45 -13.06 12.33 -6.19
CA ASN A 45 -12.15 11.79 -7.21
C ASN A 45 -10.99 12.74 -7.52
N LYS A 46 -9.77 12.37 -7.08
CA LYS A 46 -8.55 13.16 -7.27
C LYS A 46 -8.22 13.41 -8.75
N ASN A 47 -8.39 12.41 -9.62
CA ASN A 47 -8.08 12.55 -11.05
C ASN A 47 -9.03 13.55 -11.71
N LEU A 48 -10.33 13.48 -11.37
CA LEU A 48 -11.32 14.45 -11.82
C LEU A 48 -10.94 15.87 -11.38
N LYS A 49 -10.52 16.06 -10.11
CA LYS A 49 -10.09 17.37 -9.62
C LYS A 49 -8.91 17.94 -10.44
N GLU A 50 -7.88 17.14 -10.66
CA GLU A 50 -6.70 17.58 -11.40
C GLU A 50 -7.01 17.93 -12.86
N LYS A 51 -7.93 17.19 -13.49
CA LYS A 51 -8.43 17.51 -14.83
C LYS A 51 -9.23 18.81 -14.84
N LEU A 52 -10.20 18.94 -13.93
CA LEU A 52 -11.05 20.13 -13.83
C LEU A 52 -10.27 21.42 -13.54
N LYS A 53 -9.19 21.37 -12.75
CA LYS A 53 -8.29 22.52 -12.55
C LYS A 53 -7.68 23.07 -13.84
N LYS A 54 -7.53 22.21 -14.87
CA LYS A 54 -6.97 22.56 -16.18
C LYS A 54 -8.07 22.84 -17.22
N THR A 55 -9.31 22.44 -16.96
CA THR A 55 -10.44 22.63 -17.85
C THR A 55 -10.94 24.08 -17.80
N ASN A 56 -11.23 24.66 -18.97
CA ASN A 56 -11.91 25.96 -19.05
C ASN A 56 -13.32 25.86 -18.45
N ILE A 57 -13.63 26.76 -17.52
CA ILE A 57 -14.91 26.82 -16.81
C ILE A 57 -16.13 26.85 -17.74
N ASN A 58 -16.04 27.54 -18.89
CA ASN A 58 -17.15 27.66 -19.82
C ASN A 58 -17.51 26.30 -20.45
N TYR A 59 -16.50 25.51 -20.82
CA TYR A 59 -16.75 24.14 -21.28
C TYR A 59 -17.39 23.33 -20.17
N PHE A 60 -16.83 23.37 -18.96
CA PHE A 60 -17.40 22.63 -17.83
C PHE A 60 -18.88 22.98 -17.60
N ILE A 61 -19.25 24.27 -17.64
CA ILE A 61 -20.63 24.74 -17.51
C ILE A 61 -21.52 24.14 -18.59
N ILE A 62 -21.11 24.20 -19.86
CA ILE A 62 -21.89 23.70 -21.00
C ILE A 62 -22.13 22.19 -20.87
N TYR A 63 -21.05 21.41 -20.71
CA TYR A 63 -21.17 19.95 -20.62
C TYR A 63 -21.92 19.51 -19.37
N THR A 64 -21.74 20.19 -18.22
CA THR A 64 -22.44 19.84 -16.97
C THR A 64 -23.92 20.24 -17.02
N SER A 65 -24.26 21.40 -17.57
CA SER A 65 -25.65 21.80 -17.80
C SER A 65 -26.36 20.79 -18.69
N ASN A 66 -25.69 20.31 -19.76
CA ASN A 66 -26.23 19.25 -20.61
C ASN A 66 -26.36 17.91 -19.84
N LEU A 67 -25.37 17.53 -19.03
CA LEU A 67 -25.42 16.31 -18.21
C LEU A 67 -26.59 16.29 -17.22
N LEU A 68 -26.93 17.44 -16.64
CA LEU A 68 -28.02 17.54 -15.65
C LEU A 68 -29.39 17.74 -16.28
N HIS A 69 -29.49 18.55 -17.33
CA HIS A 69 -30.78 19.02 -17.87
C HIS A 69 -31.00 18.74 -19.36
N GLY A 70 -29.98 18.23 -20.06
CA GLY A 70 -30.05 17.93 -21.48
C GLY A 70 -30.91 16.70 -21.81
N ASN A 71 -31.26 16.61 -23.10
CA ASN A 71 -32.03 15.50 -23.63
C ASN A 71 -31.14 14.31 -24.02
N GLY A 72 -31.76 13.13 -24.18
CA GLY A 72 -31.07 11.91 -24.58
C GLY A 72 -30.50 11.09 -23.42
N SER A 73 -29.85 9.97 -23.76
CA SER A 73 -29.38 9.01 -22.76
C SER A 73 -28.28 9.61 -21.88
N ILE A 74 -28.30 9.28 -20.58
CA ILE A 74 -27.26 9.72 -19.63
C ILE A 74 -25.88 9.24 -20.07
N ILE A 75 -25.77 8.01 -20.62
CA ILE A 75 -24.52 7.45 -21.12
C ILE A 75 -23.96 8.30 -22.27
N SER A 76 -24.82 8.73 -23.20
CA SER A 76 -24.41 9.60 -24.31
C SER A 76 -23.89 10.95 -23.79
N ARG A 77 -24.59 11.54 -22.83
CA ARG A 77 -24.19 12.83 -22.22
C ARG A 77 -22.90 12.74 -21.42
N LEU A 78 -22.67 11.62 -20.72
CA LEU A 78 -21.39 11.35 -20.04
C LEU A 78 -20.23 11.23 -21.03
N LYS A 79 -20.44 10.58 -22.19
CA LYS A 79 -19.39 10.40 -23.21
C LYS A 79 -18.89 11.71 -23.82
N MET A 80 -19.72 12.76 -23.85
CA MET A 80 -19.32 14.08 -24.36
C MET A 80 -18.15 14.69 -23.58
N PHE A 81 -18.00 14.36 -22.29
CA PHE A 81 -16.88 14.85 -21.48
C PHE A 81 -15.49 14.38 -21.95
N LYS A 82 -15.43 13.35 -22.80
CA LYS A 82 -14.17 12.91 -23.42
C LYS A 82 -13.55 14.00 -24.29
N GLU A 83 -14.36 14.86 -24.90
CA GLU A 83 -13.92 16.01 -25.71
C GLU A 83 -13.09 17.01 -24.89
N ILE A 84 -13.30 17.04 -23.57
CA ILE A 84 -12.55 17.87 -22.62
C ILE A 84 -11.64 17.03 -21.70
N ASN A 85 -11.25 15.84 -22.17
CA ASN A 85 -10.31 14.92 -21.51
C ASN A 85 -10.78 14.40 -20.14
N ILE A 86 -12.10 14.30 -19.94
CA ILE A 86 -12.69 13.74 -18.71
C ILE A 86 -13.45 12.47 -19.06
N GLU A 87 -13.14 11.38 -18.38
CA GLU A 87 -13.77 10.09 -18.65
C GLU A 87 -15.17 9.98 -18.01
N PRO A 88 -16.11 9.24 -18.63
CA PRO A 88 -17.47 9.04 -18.10
C PRO A 88 -17.54 8.54 -16.65
N ASN A 89 -16.63 7.65 -16.27
CA ASN A 89 -16.52 7.14 -14.90
C ASN A 89 -15.95 8.19 -13.93
N GLU A 90 -15.23 9.20 -14.39
CA GLU A 90 -14.80 10.29 -13.52
C GLU A 90 -15.98 11.24 -13.26
N ILE A 91 -16.58 11.78 -14.32
CA ILE A 91 -17.63 12.81 -14.20
C ILE A 91 -18.96 12.27 -13.63
N GLY A 92 -19.17 10.94 -13.64
CA GLY A 92 -20.30 10.29 -12.98
C GLY A 92 -20.45 10.69 -11.50
N GLU A 93 -19.38 11.15 -10.86
CA GLU A 93 -19.42 11.71 -9.51
C GLU A 93 -20.38 12.91 -9.40
N ILE A 94 -20.50 13.76 -10.41
CA ILE A 94 -21.45 14.89 -10.42
C ILE A 94 -22.90 14.39 -10.34
N LEU A 95 -23.21 13.30 -11.05
CA LEU A 95 -24.54 12.68 -10.99
C LEU A 95 -24.82 12.06 -9.62
N PHE A 96 -23.83 11.41 -9.02
CA PHE A 96 -23.93 10.89 -7.66
C PHE A 96 -24.28 12.00 -6.67
N TRP A 97 -23.55 13.13 -6.69
CA TRP A 97 -23.82 14.23 -5.76
C TRP A 97 -25.20 14.87 -6.00
N ALA A 98 -25.55 15.07 -7.27
CA ALA A 98 -26.85 15.63 -7.64
C ALA A 98 -28.00 14.72 -7.15
N ASN A 99 -27.92 13.41 -7.38
CA ASN A 99 -28.98 12.47 -7.04
C ASN A 99 -28.46 11.07 -6.62
N PRO A 100 -28.03 10.90 -5.36
CA PRO A 100 -27.50 9.64 -4.86
C PRO A 100 -28.57 8.56 -4.69
N LYS A 101 -29.86 8.87 -4.89
CA LYS A 101 -30.92 7.85 -4.95
C LYS A 101 -30.89 7.08 -6.28
N LYS A 102 -30.42 7.72 -7.34
CA LYS A 102 -30.42 7.15 -8.71
C LYS A 102 -29.03 6.75 -9.19
N PHE A 103 -28.00 7.47 -8.76
CA PHE A 103 -26.67 7.35 -9.31
C PHE A 103 -25.68 6.90 -8.23
N PRO A 104 -25.04 5.73 -8.39
CA PRO A 104 -23.98 5.30 -7.49
C PRO A 104 -22.72 6.16 -7.67
N PHE A 105 -21.90 6.26 -6.62
CA PHE A 105 -20.56 6.84 -6.74
C PHE A 105 -19.77 6.01 -7.76
N PRO A 106 -19.03 6.61 -8.70
CA PRO A 106 -18.32 5.84 -9.72
C PRO A 106 -17.06 5.16 -9.19
N ASP A 107 -16.74 3.99 -9.74
CA ASP A 107 -15.43 3.35 -9.58
C ASP A 107 -14.56 3.64 -10.81
N THR A 108 -13.35 4.12 -10.58
CA THR A 108 -12.40 4.42 -11.67
C THR A 108 -11.94 3.18 -12.43
N SER A 109 -12.05 2.00 -11.83
CA SER A 109 -11.66 0.71 -12.44
C SER A 109 -12.79 0.03 -13.21
N GLU A 110 -14.03 0.48 -13.05
CA GLU A 110 -15.20 -0.13 -13.70
C GLU A 110 -15.91 0.84 -14.66
N ASN A 111 -16.57 0.27 -15.68
CA ASN A 111 -17.35 1.05 -16.63
C ASN A 111 -18.67 1.51 -15.97
N TYR A 112 -18.92 2.83 -15.93
CA TYR A 112 -20.14 3.43 -15.39
C TYR A 112 -21.36 3.17 -16.29
N ASN A 113 -21.91 1.96 -16.22
CA ASN A 113 -22.93 1.43 -17.12
C ASN A 113 -24.06 0.69 -16.36
N LYS A 114 -25.01 0.10 -17.10
CA LYS A 114 -26.16 -0.60 -16.51
C LYS A 114 -25.74 -1.74 -15.56
N LYS A 115 -24.71 -2.52 -15.92
CA LYS A 115 -24.21 -3.64 -15.10
C LYS A 115 -23.66 -3.14 -13.75
N TYR A 116 -22.91 -2.03 -13.78
CA TYR A 116 -22.41 -1.38 -12.56
C TYR A 116 -23.57 -0.95 -11.64
N PHE A 117 -24.62 -0.36 -12.23
CA PHE A 117 -25.79 0.08 -11.46
C PHE A 117 -26.54 -1.11 -10.86
N GLU A 118 -26.69 -2.22 -11.58
CA GLU A 118 -27.30 -3.44 -11.07
C GLU A 118 -26.51 -4.03 -9.90
N GLN A 119 -25.17 -4.05 -9.99
CA GLN A 119 -24.30 -4.49 -8.89
C GLN A 119 -24.47 -3.61 -7.65
N LYS A 120 -24.42 -2.29 -7.81
CA LYS A 120 -24.60 -1.34 -6.70
C LYS A 120 -25.99 -1.44 -6.08
N ASN A 121 -27.04 -1.65 -6.87
CA ASN A 121 -28.39 -1.90 -6.36
C ASN A 121 -28.49 -3.18 -5.52
N LYS A 122 -27.78 -4.26 -5.89
CA LYS A 122 -27.68 -5.46 -5.05
C LYS A 122 -27.01 -5.15 -3.71
N LEU A 123 -26.00 -4.30 -3.70
CA LEU A 123 -25.31 -3.88 -2.48
C LEU A 123 -26.20 -3.02 -1.57
N LEU A 124 -27.02 -2.10 -2.12
CA LEU A 124 -28.03 -1.37 -1.33
C LEU A 124 -28.92 -2.33 -0.52
N LYS A 125 -29.46 -3.35 -1.20
CA LYS A 125 -30.30 -4.38 -0.58
C LYS A 125 -29.54 -5.20 0.46
N LYS A 126 -28.30 -5.60 0.15
CA LYS A 126 -27.44 -6.38 1.05
C LYS A 126 -27.16 -5.64 2.36
N TYR A 127 -26.79 -4.36 2.26
CA TYR A 127 -26.46 -3.52 3.42
C TYR A 127 -27.68 -2.87 4.07
N LYS A 128 -28.89 -3.02 3.51
CA LYS A 128 -30.14 -2.43 4.01
C LYS A 128 -30.06 -0.90 4.18
N VAL A 129 -29.41 -0.23 3.24
CA VAL A 129 -29.26 1.23 3.20
C VAL A 129 -30.23 1.88 2.22
N SER A 130 -30.54 3.15 2.45
CA SER A 130 -31.61 3.85 1.74
C SER A 130 -31.22 4.40 0.37
N ASP A 131 -29.96 4.78 0.18
CA ASP A 131 -29.44 5.36 -1.05
C ASP A 131 -27.95 5.08 -1.25
N PHE A 132 -27.41 5.49 -2.40
CA PHE A 132 -26.00 5.28 -2.71
C PHE A 132 -25.06 6.15 -1.88
N LEU A 133 -25.53 7.20 -1.21
CA LEU A 133 -24.70 8.00 -0.32
C LEU A 133 -24.36 7.21 0.94
N GLU A 134 -25.37 6.58 1.55
CA GLU A 134 -25.18 5.65 2.66
C GLU A 134 -24.30 4.45 2.27
N LEU A 135 -24.53 3.87 1.09
CA LEU A 135 -23.66 2.80 0.58
C LEU A 135 -22.22 3.26 0.44
N TYR A 136 -21.99 4.45 -0.11
CA TYR A 136 -20.65 5.00 -0.28
C TYR A 136 -19.95 5.23 1.07
N VAL A 137 -20.69 5.59 2.13
CA VAL A 137 -20.13 5.66 3.50
C VAL A 137 -19.58 4.30 3.90
N ILE A 138 -20.40 3.25 3.81
CA ILE A 138 -20.01 1.88 4.17
C ILE A 138 -18.77 1.44 3.38
N GLU A 139 -18.79 1.63 2.06
CA GLU A 139 -17.68 1.25 1.18
C GLU A 139 -16.41 2.02 1.51
N SER A 140 -16.52 3.32 1.81
CA SER A 140 -15.37 4.16 2.17
C SER A 140 -14.74 3.76 3.50
N LEU A 141 -15.56 3.45 4.51
CA LEU A 141 -15.08 3.01 5.83
C LEU A 141 -14.45 1.63 5.75
N ASN A 142 -15.08 0.67 5.09
CA ASN A 142 -14.51 -0.67 4.95
C ASN A 142 -13.13 -0.64 4.27
N LYS A 143 -12.95 0.25 3.28
CA LYS A 143 -11.66 0.42 2.61
C LYS A 143 -10.61 1.03 3.53
N GLU A 144 -10.99 1.96 4.40
CA GLU A 144 -10.11 2.57 5.40
C GLU A 144 -9.76 1.59 6.52
N THR A 145 -10.73 0.86 7.06
CA THR A 145 -10.53 -0.22 8.05
C THR A 145 -9.58 -1.28 7.50
N PHE A 146 -9.83 -1.79 6.29
CA PHE A 146 -8.95 -2.78 5.67
C PHE A 146 -7.50 -2.27 5.53
N LEU A 147 -7.30 -1.03 5.08
CA LEU A 147 -5.96 -0.46 4.98
C LEU A 147 -5.29 -0.31 6.35
N ASN A 148 -6.04 0.09 7.36
CA ASN A 148 -5.52 0.21 8.72
C ASN A 148 -5.17 -1.16 9.31
N ASP A 149 -5.96 -2.21 9.03
CA ASP A 149 -5.68 -3.59 9.42
C ASP A 149 -4.39 -4.08 8.76
N VAL A 150 -4.22 -3.85 7.45
CA VAL A 150 -2.99 -4.18 6.72
C VAL A 150 -1.78 -3.45 7.32
N ILE A 151 -1.90 -2.17 7.64
CA ILE A 151 -0.82 -1.38 8.26
C ILE A 151 -0.48 -1.92 9.66
N SER A 152 -1.50 -2.22 10.46
CA SER A 152 -1.34 -2.80 11.80
C SER A 152 -0.60 -4.13 11.74
N GLU A 153 -1.02 -5.01 10.83
CA GLU A 153 -0.40 -6.30 10.63
C GLU A 153 1.05 -6.17 10.17
N ILE A 154 1.34 -5.24 9.24
CA ILE A 154 2.72 -4.94 8.83
C ILE A 154 3.56 -4.44 10.02
N ASN A 155 3.02 -3.54 10.84
CA ASN A 155 3.71 -3.00 12.01
C ASN A 155 3.96 -4.04 13.11
N SER A 156 3.22 -5.15 13.10
CA SER A 156 3.46 -6.30 13.99
C SER A 156 4.61 -7.22 13.54
N ILE A 157 5.14 -7.03 12.32
CA ILE A 157 6.25 -7.85 11.82
C ILE A 157 7.53 -7.51 12.58
N THR A 158 8.20 -8.55 13.04
CA THR A 158 9.54 -8.54 13.64
C THR A 158 10.44 -9.54 12.91
N PHE A 159 11.68 -9.67 13.36
CA PHE A 159 12.56 -10.71 12.85
C PHE A 159 12.16 -12.14 13.28
N HIS A 160 11.21 -12.30 14.20
CA HIS A 160 10.72 -13.61 14.66
C HIS A 160 9.62 -14.22 13.78
N ASN A 161 8.96 -13.44 12.92
CA ASN A 161 7.81 -13.86 12.11
C ASN A 161 7.99 -13.51 10.62
N LEU A 162 9.16 -13.81 10.08
CA LEU A 162 9.54 -13.52 8.68
C LEU A 162 8.68 -14.25 7.64
N ASP A 163 8.06 -15.37 8.02
CA ASP A 163 7.12 -16.14 7.19
C ASP A 163 5.92 -15.29 6.74
N ARG A 164 5.46 -14.35 7.58
CA ARG A 164 4.36 -13.44 7.27
C ARG A 164 4.66 -12.48 6.11
N ILE A 165 5.93 -12.23 5.82
CA ILE A 165 6.34 -11.27 4.76
C ILE A 165 5.81 -11.70 3.40
N ASN A 166 5.82 -13.00 3.08
CA ASN A 166 5.37 -13.46 1.75
C ASN A 166 3.88 -13.18 1.53
N TRP A 167 3.04 -13.51 2.52
CA TRP A 167 1.61 -13.24 2.47
C TRP A 167 1.30 -11.74 2.42
N LEU A 168 1.99 -10.92 3.22
CA LEU A 168 1.79 -9.46 3.18
C LEU A 168 2.25 -8.83 1.87
N ARG A 169 3.28 -9.37 1.22
CA ARG A 169 3.69 -8.92 -0.12
C ARG A 169 2.59 -9.12 -1.16
N GLU A 170 1.87 -10.24 -1.10
CA GLU A 170 0.76 -10.52 -2.01
C GLU A 170 -0.37 -9.51 -1.80
N ILE A 171 -0.75 -9.25 -0.54
CA ILE A 171 -1.76 -8.23 -0.22
C ILE A 171 -1.32 -6.86 -0.73
N ILE A 172 -0.08 -6.45 -0.43
CA ILE A 172 0.47 -5.17 -0.87
C ILE A 172 0.48 -5.09 -2.39
N TYR A 173 0.78 -6.17 -3.10
CA TYR A 173 0.83 -6.19 -4.56
C TYR A 173 -0.54 -5.87 -5.18
N GLU A 174 -1.63 -6.36 -4.59
CA GLU A 174 -3.00 -6.10 -5.05
C GLU A 174 -3.52 -4.69 -4.73
N LEU A 175 -2.87 -3.95 -3.83
CA LEU A 175 -3.27 -2.59 -3.51
C LEU A 175 -3.09 -1.63 -4.70
N ASP A 176 -4.01 -0.68 -4.83
CA ASP A 176 -3.88 0.43 -5.77
C ASP A 176 -2.67 1.35 -5.39
N PRO A 177 -2.10 2.11 -6.34
CA PRO A 177 -0.91 2.93 -6.09
C PRO A 177 -1.04 3.92 -4.92
N ILE A 178 -2.23 4.48 -4.68
CA ILE A 178 -2.46 5.44 -3.60
C ILE A 178 -2.44 4.72 -2.25
N SER A 179 -3.12 3.58 -2.18
CA SER A 179 -3.12 2.70 -1.01
C SER A 179 -1.71 2.20 -0.67
N LYS A 180 -0.93 1.78 -1.66
CA LYS A 180 0.49 1.40 -1.49
C LYS A 180 1.32 2.52 -0.88
N GLN A 181 1.13 3.75 -1.35
CA GLN A 181 1.85 4.91 -0.83
C GLN A 181 1.48 5.20 0.63
N LYS A 182 0.18 5.17 0.96
CA LYS A 182 -0.29 5.32 2.36
C LYS A 182 0.32 4.27 3.29
N VAL A 183 0.37 3.01 2.86
CA VAL A 183 1.02 1.95 3.63
C VAL A 183 2.50 2.28 3.84
N ARG A 184 3.24 2.66 2.79
CA ARG A 184 4.67 3.00 2.90
C ARG A 184 4.97 4.15 3.87
N GLU A 185 4.08 5.13 3.95
CA GLU A 185 4.21 6.31 4.82
C GLU A 185 3.91 5.99 6.29
N LYS A 186 2.93 5.12 6.56
CA LYS A 186 2.44 4.84 7.92
C LYS A 186 3.14 3.67 8.61
N ILE A 187 3.88 2.85 7.89
CA ILE A 187 4.57 1.70 8.50
C ILE A 187 5.85 2.13 9.24
N SER A 188 6.05 1.56 10.42
CA SER A 188 7.14 1.84 11.33
C SER A 188 7.83 0.53 11.74
N ILE A 189 8.48 -0.12 10.77
CA ILE A 189 9.24 -1.36 10.97
C ILE A 189 10.71 -1.19 10.54
N HIS A 190 11.55 -2.15 10.93
CA HIS A 190 12.97 -2.15 10.58
C HIS A 190 13.19 -1.99 9.06
N PRO A 191 14.14 -1.17 8.60
CA PRO A 191 14.35 -0.89 7.16
C PRO A 191 14.52 -2.12 6.29
N TYR A 192 15.20 -3.15 6.80
CA TYR A 192 15.35 -4.43 6.11
C TYR A 192 14.01 -5.15 5.87
N LEU A 193 13.11 -5.20 6.87
CA LEU A 193 11.78 -5.80 6.77
C LEU A 193 10.89 -4.96 5.83
N LYS A 194 10.96 -3.63 5.94
CA LYS A 194 10.32 -2.71 5.00
C LYS A 194 10.75 -3.02 3.57
N ARG A 195 12.05 -3.16 3.32
CA ARG A 195 12.55 -3.52 1.99
C ARG A 195 12.07 -4.90 1.54
N ALA A 196 11.98 -5.85 2.46
CA ALA A 196 11.43 -7.18 2.20
C ALA A 196 9.98 -7.16 1.72
N LEU A 197 9.17 -6.20 2.13
CA LEU A 197 7.79 -6.06 1.66
C LEU A 197 7.68 -5.43 0.25
N PHE A 198 8.57 -4.51 -0.10
CA PHE A 198 8.40 -3.70 -1.32
C PHE A 198 9.38 -3.99 -2.45
N SER A 199 10.46 -4.75 -2.21
CA SER A 199 11.49 -5.03 -3.21
C SER A 199 11.49 -6.49 -3.65
N LYS A 200 11.87 -6.76 -4.90
CA LYS A 200 12.15 -8.13 -5.34
C LYS A 200 13.51 -8.58 -4.80
N PRO A 201 13.58 -9.66 -4.02
CA PRO A 201 14.84 -10.19 -3.53
C PRO A 201 15.60 -10.89 -4.65
N ILE A 202 16.93 -10.85 -4.58
CA ILE A 202 17.82 -11.45 -5.59
C ILE A 202 18.24 -12.85 -5.16
N SER A 203 18.64 -13.01 -3.90
CA SER A 203 18.97 -14.30 -3.30
C SER A 203 18.91 -14.21 -1.78
N PRO A 204 18.86 -15.35 -1.07
CA PRO A 204 19.07 -15.38 0.37
C PRO A 204 20.49 -14.94 0.76
N VAL A 205 20.66 -14.60 2.04
CA VAL A 205 21.96 -14.24 2.61
C VAL A 205 22.25 -15.03 3.88
N ILE A 206 23.47 -15.52 4.01
CA ILE A 206 23.97 -16.31 5.14
C ILE A 206 24.98 -15.43 5.86
N LEU A 207 24.71 -15.15 7.13
CA LEU A 207 25.48 -14.28 7.99
C LEU A 207 26.37 -15.15 8.89
N ASP A 208 27.66 -14.91 8.84
CA ASP A 208 28.61 -15.46 9.79
C ASP A 208 28.49 -14.69 11.12
N GLY A 209 27.69 -15.24 12.03
CA GLY A 209 27.24 -14.57 13.24
C GLY A 209 28.39 -14.19 14.16
N ASN A 210 29.37 -15.09 14.36
CA ASN A 210 30.56 -14.81 15.16
C ASN A 210 31.39 -13.73 14.48
N ASN A 211 31.71 -13.88 13.19
CA ASN A 211 32.53 -12.88 12.50
C ASN A 211 31.92 -11.48 12.56
N ILE A 212 30.62 -11.36 12.29
CA ILE A 212 29.89 -10.09 12.29
C ILE A 212 29.82 -9.49 13.70
N ALA A 213 29.58 -10.31 14.73
CA ALA A 213 29.53 -9.82 16.10
C ALA A 213 30.87 -9.19 16.54
N PHE A 214 31.99 -9.70 16.05
CA PHE A 214 33.34 -9.20 16.33
C PHE A 214 33.78 -8.03 15.44
N TRP A 215 32.89 -7.42 14.66
CA TRP A 215 33.24 -6.22 13.86
C TRP A 215 33.48 -4.96 14.68
N SER A 216 33.04 -4.93 15.94
CA SER A 216 33.26 -3.83 16.89
C SER A 216 34.06 -4.31 18.10
N ILE A 217 34.70 -3.36 18.81
CA ILE A 217 35.30 -3.58 20.12
C ILE A 217 34.56 -2.66 21.11
N PRO A 218 33.87 -3.21 22.13
CA PRO A 218 33.69 -4.64 22.41
C PRO A 218 32.81 -5.35 21.35
N PRO A 219 32.93 -6.70 21.20
CA PRO A 219 32.07 -7.47 20.31
C PRO A 219 30.58 -7.32 20.67
N SER A 220 29.71 -7.24 19.66
CA SER A 220 28.27 -7.07 19.86
C SER A 220 27.45 -7.69 18.73
N THR A 221 26.43 -8.47 19.11
CA THR A 221 25.39 -8.99 18.22
C THR A 221 24.57 -7.88 17.54
N LYS A 222 24.56 -6.65 18.08
CA LYS A 222 23.92 -5.48 17.46
C LYS A 222 24.47 -5.18 16.07
N ASN A 223 25.72 -5.57 15.80
CA ASN A 223 26.33 -5.46 14.48
C ASN A 223 25.53 -6.18 13.39
N ILE A 224 24.81 -7.25 13.74
CA ILE A 224 23.96 -7.98 12.79
C ILE A 224 22.74 -7.15 12.40
N TYR A 225 22.09 -6.47 13.35
CA TYR A 225 20.98 -5.56 13.03
C TYR A 225 21.44 -4.36 12.18
N ASN A 226 22.59 -3.77 12.53
CA ASN A 226 23.21 -2.69 11.76
C ASN A 226 23.56 -3.13 10.32
N LEU A 227 24.04 -4.37 10.17
CA LEU A 227 24.30 -4.98 8.87
C LEU A 227 23.00 -5.14 8.08
N LEU A 228 21.93 -5.66 8.69
CA LEU A 228 20.63 -5.79 8.02
C LEU A 228 20.09 -4.42 7.59
N GLU A 229 20.27 -3.37 8.39
CA GLU A 229 19.94 -2.01 7.99
C GLU A 229 20.78 -1.55 6.78
N SER A 230 22.07 -1.84 6.77
CA SER A 230 22.95 -1.50 5.66
C SER A 230 22.55 -2.25 4.38
N LEU A 231 22.22 -3.54 4.49
CA LEU A 231 21.66 -4.36 3.40
C LEU A 231 20.32 -3.84 2.89
N SER A 232 19.58 -3.06 3.69
CA SER A 232 18.36 -2.42 3.21
C SER A 232 18.65 -1.22 2.30
N LYS A 233 19.88 -0.71 2.26
CA LYS A 233 20.27 0.49 1.49
C LYS A 233 21.06 0.15 0.21
N THR A 234 21.61 -1.06 0.11
CA THR A 234 22.39 -1.52 -1.06
C THR A 234 21.56 -1.52 -2.35
N LYS A 235 22.18 -1.49 -3.55
CA LYS A 235 21.42 -1.58 -4.82
C LYS A 235 20.68 -2.92 -4.99
N LYS A 236 21.30 -4.00 -4.54
CA LYS A 236 20.82 -5.38 -4.65
C LYS A 236 20.19 -5.81 -3.32
N PHE A 237 18.94 -6.28 -3.33
CA PHE A 237 18.27 -6.73 -2.11
C PHE A 237 18.44 -8.24 -1.90
N TYR A 238 18.94 -8.62 -0.74
CA TYR A 238 19.14 -10.01 -0.35
C TYR A 238 18.14 -10.36 0.74
N PHE A 239 17.39 -11.45 0.57
CA PHE A 239 16.36 -11.92 1.50
C PHE A 239 15.92 -13.35 1.10
N PRO A 240 15.55 -14.22 2.06
CA PRO A 240 15.66 -14.04 3.52
C PRO A 240 17.11 -14.07 4.01
N PHE A 241 17.34 -13.73 5.27
CA PHE A 241 18.63 -13.95 5.93
C PHE A 241 18.62 -15.21 6.77
N TYR A 242 19.81 -15.75 7.01
CA TYR A 242 20.08 -16.82 7.97
C TYR A 242 21.36 -16.46 8.72
N ILE A 243 21.46 -16.82 9.99
CA ILE A 243 22.64 -16.53 10.81
C ILE A 243 23.17 -17.86 11.34
N VAL A 244 24.47 -18.07 11.22
CA VAL A 244 25.14 -19.22 11.81
C VAL A 244 26.15 -18.72 12.82
N PHE A 245 26.03 -19.18 14.06
CA PHE A 245 27.01 -18.97 15.11
C PHE A 245 27.79 -20.25 15.39
N ASP A 246 29.03 -20.10 15.83
CA ASP A 246 29.74 -21.17 16.52
C ASP A 246 29.02 -21.52 17.83
N LYS A 247 29.05 -22.80 18.22
CA LYS A 247 28.45 -23.26 19.49
C LYS A 247 28.96 -22.47 20.70
N ASN A 248 30.19 -21.97 20.65
CA ASN A 248 30.77 -21.18 21.73
C ASN A 248 30.14 -19.78 21.92
N ALA A 249 29.42 -19.26 20.93
CA ALA A 249 28.88 -17.89 20.95
C ALA A 249 27.93 -17.66 22.13
N LYS A 250 27.22 -18.70 22.57
CA LYS A 250 26.31 -18.64 23.72
C LYS A 250 27.00 -18.28 25.04
N TYR A 251 28.29 -18.63 25.18
CA TYR A 251 29.06 -18.30 26.37
C TYR A 251 29.60 -16.86 26.34
N ILE A 252 29.85 -16.33 25.14
CA ILE A 252 30.36 -14.98 24.91
C ILE A 252 29.22 -13.95 25.02
N PHE A 253 28.12 -14.18 24.32
CA PHE A 253 26.97 -13.26 24.24
C PHE A 253 25.79 -13.79 25.06
N LYS A 254 25.96 -13.88 26.38
CA LYS A 254 24.97 -14.49 27.28
C LYS A 254 23.61 -13.81 27.16
N ASN A 255 22.55 -14.62 27.01
CA ASN A 255 21.14 -14.20 26.97
C ASN A 255 20.78 -13.21 25.85
N ASP A 256 21.51 -13.20 24.74
CA ASP A 256 21.18 -12.32 23.62
C ASP A 256 19.91 -12.77 22.89
N SER A 257 18.97 -11.84 22.69
CA SER A 257 17.68 -12.13 22.06
C SER A 257 17.81 -12.58 20.61
N ILE A 258 18.92 -12.25 19.94
CA ILE A 258 19.17 -12.69 18.57
C ILE A 258 19.19 -14.21 18.44
N PHE A 259 19.60 -14.93 19.50
CA PHE A 259 19.66 -16.39 19.49
C PHE A 259 18.29 -17.07 19.43
N ASN A 260 17.22 -16.31 19.69
CA ASN A 260 15.84 -16.80 19.65
C ASN A 260 15.17 -16.56 18.29
N LEU A 261 15.89 -16.02 17.30
CA LEU A 261 15.35 -15.87 15.96
C LEU A 261 15.24 -17.23 15.25
N PRO A 262 14.15 -17.48 14.48
CA PRO A 262 13.89 -18.78 13.85
C PRO A 262 14.90 -19.18 12.77
N ASN A 263 15.68 -18.21 12.28
CA ASN A 263 16.68 -18.37 11.23
C ASN A 263 18.12 -18.32 11.76
N VAL A 264 18.30 -18.52 13.07
CA VAL A 264 19.61 -18.62 13.73
C VAL A 264 19.93 -20.07 14.01
N TYR A 265 21.14 -20.47 13.64
CA TYR A 265 21.66 -21.83 13.82
C TYR A 265 22.98 -21.80 14.60
N PHE A 266 23.25 -22.91 15.30
CA PHE A 266 24.50 -23.12 16.01
C PHE A 266 25.19 -24.38 15.48
N HIS A 267 26.45 -24.27 15.09
CA HIS A 267 27.26 -25.39 14.61
C HIS A 267 28.72 -25.20 15.01
N SER A 268 29.52 -26.26 15.09
CA SER A 268 30.96 -26.12 15.31
C SER A 268 31.69 -27.23 14.55
N PRO A 269 32.59 -26.89 13.60
CA PRO A 269 32.94 -25.53 13.18
C PRO A 269 31.78 -24.84 12.44
N ALA A 270 31.51 -23.56 12.72
CA ALA A 270 30.41 -22.81 12.10
C ALA A 270 30.51 -22.75 10.56
N ASP A 271 31.74 -22.65 10.04
CA ASP A 271 32.06 -22.55 8.62
C ASP A 271 31.39 -23.63 7.76
N GLU A 272 31.37 -24.88 8.23
CA GLU A 272 30.78 -26.00 7.51
C GLU A 272 29.29 -25.76 7.24
N LEU A 273 28.55 -25.30 8.26
CA LEU A 273 27.13 -25.01 8.14
C LEU A 273 26.88 -23.75 7.30
N ILE A 274 27.73 -22.72 7.42
CA ILE A 274 27.66 -21.51 6.59
C ILE A 274 27.74 -21.88 5.10
N ILE A 275 28.75 -22.68 4.73
CA ILE A 275 29.01 -23.06 3.34
C ILE A 275 27.91 -23.96 2.80
N SER A 276 27.51 -24.98 3.56
CA SER A 276 26.45 -25.91 3.15
C SER A 276 25.10 -25.20 2.98
N LEU A 277 24.74 -24.31 3.90
CA LEU A 277 23.50 -23.52 3.82
C LEU A 277 23.52 -22.56 2.63
N ALA A 278 24.65 -21.90 2.36
CA ALA A 278 24.79 -21.03 1.20
C ALA A 278 24.64 -21.78 -0.13
N LYS A 279 25.25 -22.96 -0.25
CA LYS A 279 25.09 -23.83 -1.43
C LYS A 279 23.65 -24.29 -1.59
N ALA A 280 23.04 -24.83 -0.53
CA ALA A 280 21.68 -25.38 -0.56
C ALA A 280 20.62 -24.31 -0.90
N LYS A 281 20.75 -23.11 -0.33
CA LYS A 281 19.82 -21.99 -0.55
C LYS A 281 20.17 -21.12 -1.75
N LYS A 282 21.26 -21.43 -2.48
CA LYS A 282 21.85 -20.58 -3.52
C LYS A 282 22.06 -19.13 -3.03
N GLY A 283 22.44 -19.00 -1.77
CA GLY A 283 22.59 -17.73 -1.07
C GLY A 283 24.00 -17.16 -1.19
N LYS A 284 24.16 -15.93 -0.69
CA LYS A 284 25.46 -15.27 -0.54
C LYS A 284 25.90 -15.25 0.92
N ILE A 285 27.20 -15.36 1.18
CA ILE A 285 27.78 -15.37 2.52
C ILE A 285 28.28 -13.96 2.83
N ILE A 286 28.04 -13.48 4.05
CA ILE A 286 28.66 -12.27 4.58
C ILE A 286 29.58 -12.68 5.73
N SER A 287 30.87 -12.55 5.49
CA SER A 287 31.94 -12.73 6.49
C SER A 287 33.17 -11.94 6.03
N LYS A 288 33.99 -11.49 6.97
CA LYS A 288 35.36 -11.03 6.69
C LYS A 288 36.34 -12.19 6.51
N ASP A 289 35.96 -13.40 6.94
CA ASP A 289 36.74 -14.60 6.67
C ASP A 289 36.66 -14.98 5.18
N LYS A 290 37.80 -15.38 4.63
CA LYS A 290 37.93 -15.85 3.25
C LYS A 290 37.74 -17.37 3.14
N PHE A 291 37.54 -18.07 4.26
CA PHE A 291 37.38 -19.53 4.35
C PHE A 291 38.49 -20.26 3.58
N ARG A 292 39.75 -19.86 3.82
CA ARG A 292 40.91 -20.32 3.00
C ARG A 292 41.14 -21.82 3.08
N ASP A 293 40.81 -22.41 4.23
CA ASP A 293 40.93 -23.85 4.49
C ASP A 293 39.78 -24.66 3.88
N TRP A 294 38.82 -23.98 3.24
CA TRP A 294 37.64 -24.56 2.62
C TRP A 294 37.64 -24.36 1.09
N ASP A 295 36.64 -24.92 0.41
CA ASP A 295 36.46 -24.97 -1.06
C ASP A 295 36.78 -23.64 -1.80
N LYS A 296 37.63 -23.70 -2.84
CA LYS A 296 38.02 -22.55 -3.67
C LYS A 296 36.84 -21.80 -4.32
N ASN A 297 35.69 -22.47 -4.51
CA ASN A 297 34.48 -21.84 -5.06
C ASN A 297 33.74 -20.92 -4.09
N ILE A 298 34.09 -20.92 -2.79
CA ILE A 298 33.45 -20.09 -1.77
C ILE A 298 33.59 -18.60 -2.07
N LYS A 299 34.71 -18.17 -2.68
CA LYS A 299 34.89 -16.76 -3.11
C LYS A 299 33.75 -16.23 -3.98
N LYS A 300 33.09 -17.09 -4.77
CA LYS A 300 31.95 -16.70 -5.62
C LYS A 300 30.66 -16.50 -4.82
N LEU A 301 30.58 -17.03 -3.61
CA LEU A 301 29.44 -16.94 -2.72
C LEU A 301 29.55 -15.76 -1.76
N ILE A 302 30.75 -15.23 -1.50
CA ILE A 302 30.95 -14.10 -0.59
C ILE A 302 30.37 -12.81 -1.21
N LEU A 303 29.63 -12.07 -0.39
CA LEU A 303 29.14 -10.73 -0.66
C LEU A 303 30.05 -9.72 0.04
N GLU A 304 30.66 -8.85 -0.75
CA GLU A 304 31.43 -7.71 -0.23
C GLU A 304 30.49 -6.51 -0.07
N ILE A 305 30.56 -5.86 1.11
CA ILE A 305 29.65 -4.79 1.55
C ILE A 305 30.49 -3.63 2.03
#